data_AF-A0A381Q7I0-F1
#
_entry.id   AF-A0A381Q7I0-F1
#
_cell.length_a   1.000
_cell.length_b   1.000
_cell.length_c   1.000
_cell.angle_alpha   90.00
_cell.angle_beta   90.00
_cell.angle_gamma   90.00
#
_symmetry.space_group_name_H-M   'P 1'
#
loop_
_entity.id
_entity.type
_entity.pdbx_description
1 polymer ?
#
loop_
_entity_poly.entity_id
_entity_poly.type
_entity_poly.pdbx_seq_one_letter_code
_entity_poly.pdbx_strand_id
1 'polypeptide(L)' 'MPNSAITKLLEEMVELQQTKVLKVARDIIPDATPEDIRNPQDFPQLSTDSLFNYEDGILTGYLSIQTALRNRNKA' A
#
# COMPACT_ATOMS: atom_id res chain seq x y z
N MET A 1 14.72 9.38 17.29
CA MET A 1 15.34 8.05 16.97
C MET A 1 14.70 7.52 15.70
N PRO A 2 15.42 7.40 14.57
CA PRO A 2 14.91 6.74 13.38
C PRO A 2 15.06 5.23 13.55
N ASN A 3 14.25 4.61 14.44
CA ASN A 3 14.13 3.15 14.61
C ASN A 3 13.31 2.78 15.87
N SER A 4 12.06 3.24 15.99
CA SER A 4 11.18 2.61 16.98
C SER A 4 10.76 1.22 16.48
N ALA A 5 10.59 0.23 17.37
CA ALA A 5 10.10 -1.10 16.99
C ALA A 5 8.76 -1.03 16.23
N ILE A 6 7.92 -0.04 16.56
CA ILE A 6 6.66 0.24 15.87
C ILE A 6 6.89 0.73 14.43
N THR A 7 7.89 1.59 14.21
CA THR A 7 8.22 2.07 12.86
C THR A 7 8.68 0.93 11.96
N LYS A 8 9.54 0.03 12.48
CA LYS A 8 9.99 -1.15 11.74
C LYS A 8 8.84 -2.10 11.42
N LEU A 9 8.01 -2.41 12.41
CA LEU A 9 6.83 -3.25 12.21
C LEU A 9 5.90 -2.64 11.15
N LEU A 10 5.69 -1.32 11.17
CA LEU A 10 4.87 -0.65 10.17
C LEU A 10 5.49 -0.70 8.76
N GLU A 11 6.81 -0.58 8.63
CA GLU A 11 7.51 -0.75 7.34
C GLU A 11 7.32 -2.17 6.80
N GLU A 12 7.49 -3.19 7.64
CA GLU A 12 7.22 -4.60 7.28
C GLU A 12 5.75 -4.82 6.87
N MET A 13 4.80 -4.23 7.60
CA MET A 13 3.37 -4.30 7.26
C MET A 13 3.05 -3.65 5.92
N VAL A 14 3.70 -2.52 5.59
CA VAL A 14 3.56 -1.86 4.29
C VAL A 14 4.09 -2.76 3.17
N GLU A 15 5.27 -3.35 3.31
CA GLU A 15 5.87 -4.23 2.29
C GLU A 15 5.03 -5.48 2.02
N LEU A 16 4.52 -6.10 3.10
CA LEU A 16 3.62 -7.25 2.99
C LEU A 16 2.32 -6.88 2.29
N GLN A 17 1.73 -5.74 2.65
CA GLN A 17 0.48 -5.30 2.04
C GLN A 17 0.66 -4.90 0.57
N GLN A 18 1.77 -4.23 0.21
CA GLN A 18 2.10 -3.93 -1.19
C GLN A 18 2.22 -5.20 -2.03
N THR A 19 2.86 -6.23 -1.49
CA THR A 19 2.97 -7.54 -2.16
C THR A 19 1.59 -8.17 -2.38
N LYS A 20 0.70 -8.06 -1.38
CA LYS A 20 -0.66 -8.58 -1.48
C LYS A 20 -1.50 -7.82 -2.50
N VAL A 21 -1.47 -6.49 -2.48
CA VAL A 21 -2.17 -5.63 -3.46
C VAL A 21 -1.68 -5.92 -4.87
N LEU A 22 -0.36 -6.05 -5.07
CA LEU A 22 0.21 -6.40 -6.37
C LEU A 22 -0.23 -7.79 -6.85
N LYS A 23 -0.32 -8.77 -5.95
CA LYS A 23 -0.84 -10.09 -6.29
C LYS A 23 -2.29 -10.02 -6.78
N VAL A 24 -3.15 -9.32 -6.03
CA VAL A 24 -4.55 -9.13 -6.42
C VAL A 24 -4.65 -8.36 -7.74
N ALA A 25 -3.83 -7.33 -7.94
CA ALA A 25 -3.76 -6.60 -9.20
C ALA A 25 -3.39 -7.52 -10.38
N ARG A 26 -2.45 -8.45 -10.17
CA ARG A 26 -2.02 -9.42 -11.19
C ARG A 26 -3.06 -10.49 -11.51
N ASP A 27 -3.95 -10.80 -10.57
CA ASP A 27 -5.09 -11.67 -10.84
C ASP A 27 -6.11 -10.99 -11.78
N ILE A 28 -6.11 -9.65 -11.87
CA ILE A 28 -6.98 -8.84 -12.74
C ILE A 28 -6.27 -8.44 -14.04
N ILE A 29 -5.03 -7.97 -13.94
CA ILE A 29 -4.16 -7.51 -15.03
C ILE A 29 -2.82 -8.25 -14.88
N PRO A 30 -2.57 -9.34 -15.64
CA PRO A 30 -1.41 -10.21 -15.44
C PRO A 30 -0.05 -9.50 -15.40
N ASP A 31 0.11 -8.44 -16.19
CA ASP A 31 1.36 -7.68 -16.32
C ASP A 31 1.43 -6.47 -15.37
N ALA A 32 0.53 -6.37 -14.37
CA ALA A 32 0.51 -5.28 -13.41
C ALA A 32 1.87 -5.13 -12.70
N THR A 33 2.29 -3.88 -12.61
CA THR A 33 3.55 -3.44 -12.00
C THR A 33 3.30 -2.77 -10.64
N PRO A 34 4.34 -2.65 -9.80
CA PRO A 34 4.25 -1.86 -8.59
C PRO A 34 3.91 -0.38 -8.80
N GLU A 35 4.13 0.19 -9.98
CA GLU A 35 3.71 1.57 -10.27
C GLU A 35 2.20 1.65 -10.54
N ASP A 36 1.63 0.62 -11.15
CA ASP A 36 0.20 0.59 -11.48
C ASP A 36 -0.66 0.57 -10.21
N ILE A 37 -0.21 -0.13 -9.16
CA ILE A 37 -0.89 -0.13 -7.86
C ILE A 37 -0.74 1.19 -7.10
N ARG A 38 0.21 2.07 -7.47
CA ARG A 38 0.30 3.42 -6.89
C ARG A 38 -0.68 4.38 -7.55
N ASN A 39 -1.13 4.06 -8.75
CA ASN A 39 -2.00 4.87 -9.58
C ASN A 39 -3.19 4.05 -10.10
N PRO A 40 -3.95 3.35 -9.23
CA PRO A 40 -4.98 2.41 -9.67
C PRO A 40 -6.12 3.08 -10.43
N GLN A 41 -6.31 4.39 -10.28
CA GLN A 41 -7.30 5.17 -11.05
C GLN A 41 -7.03 5.20 -12.56
N ASP A 42 -5.79 4.92 -12.99
CA ASP A 42 -5.42 4.86 -14.40
C ASP A 42 -5.83 3.52 -15.04
N PHE A 43 -6.28 2.57 -14.21
CA PHE A 43 -6.66 1.21 -14.60
C PHE A 43 -8.12 0.93 -14.16
N PRO A 44 -9.11 1.19 -15.05
CA PRO A 44 -10.51 0.99 -14.72
C PRO A 44 -10.83 -0.39 -14.13
N GLN A 45 -10.15 -1.43 -14.60
CA GLN A 45 -10.31 -2.82 -14.13
C GLN A 45 -9.97 -2.97 -12.64
N LEU A 46 -8.93 -2.30 -12.16
CA LEU A 46 -8.54 -2.30 -10.74
C LEU A 46 -9.54 -1.49 -9.91
N SER A 47 -9.91 -0.30 -10.39
CA SER A 47 -10.83 0.60 -9.67
C SER A 47 -12.23 0.01 -9.45
N THR A 48 -12.67 -0.91 -10.31
CA THR A 48 -13.98 -1.57 -10.19
C THR A 48 -13.95 -2.85 -9.37
N ASP A 49 -12.77 -3.40 -9.07
CA ASP A 49 -12.64 -4.66 -8.35
C ASP A 49 -12.74 -4.43 -6.82
N SER A 50 -13.65 -5.14 -6.17
CA SER A 50 -13.93 -4.95 -4.76
C SER A 50 -12.83 -5.49 -3.84
N LEU A 51 -12.17 -6.57 -4.23
CA LEU A 51 -11.07 -7.15 -3.46
C LEU A 51 -9.84 -6.25 -3.55
N PHE A 52 -9.51 -5.78 -4.75
CA PHE A 52 -8.43 -4.83 -4.96
C PHE A 52 -8.62 -3.57 -4.12
N ASN A 53 -9.80 -2.93 -4.22
CA ASN A 53 -10.11 -1.72 -3.46
C ASN A 53 -10.02 -1.92 -1.94
N TYR A 54 -10.42 -3.08 -1.43
CA TYR A 54 -10.28 -3.40 -0.01
C TYR A 54 -8.82 -3.47 0.42
N GLU A 55 -7.99 -4.18 -0.34
CA GLU A 55 -6.56 -4.34 -0.02
C GLU A 55 -5.78 -3.03 -0.19
N ASP A 56 -6.11 -2.23 -1.20
CA ASP A 56 -5.52 -0.91 -1.43
C ASP A 56 -5.91 0.09 -0.32
N GLY A 57 -7.15 0.02 0.17
CA GLY A 57 -7.60 0.81 1.32
C GLY A 57 -6.78 0.52 2.60
N ILE A 58 -6.45 -0.76 2.85
CA ILE A 58 -5.57 -1.14 3.96
C ILE A 58 -4.16 -0.56 3.78
N LEU A 59 -3.60 -0.66 2.57
CA LEU A 59 -2.29 -0.10 2.25
C LEU A 59 -2.26 1.42 2.49
N THR A 60 -3.29 2.13 2.02
CA THR A 60 -3.48 3.57 2.23
C THR A 60 -3.53 3.92 3.72
N GLY A 61 -4.18 3.10 4.53
CA GLY A 61 -4.18 3.23 6.00
C GLY A 61 -2.78 3.15 6.60
N TYR A 62 -1.98 2.15 6.21
CA TYR A 62 -0.60 2.00 6.71
C TYR A 62 0.30 3.16 6.28
N LEU A 63 0.22 3.60 5.04
CA LEU A 63 0.99 4.73 4.51
C LEU A 63 0.62 6.05 5.23
N SER A 64 -0.65 6.23 5.58
CA SER A 64 -1.12 7.38 6.37
C SER A 64 -0.48 7.41 7.76
N ILE A 65 -0.43 6.27 8.46
CA ILE A 65 0.24 6.16 9.76
C ILE A 65 1.74 6.43 9.61
N GLN A 66 2.39 5.86 8.57
CA GLN A 66 3.81 6.05 8.33
C GLN A 66 4.14 7.53 8.13
N THR A 67 3.30 8.24 7.36
CA THR A 67 3.42 9.69 7.14
C THR A 67 3.25 10.47 8.44
N ALA A 68 2.24 10.15 9.26
CA ALA A 68 2.00 10.80 10.54
C ALA A 68 3.19 10.63 11.51
N LEU A 69 3.74 9.41 11.63
CA LEU A 69 4.92 9.14 12.45
C LEU A 69 6.16 9.89 11.96
N ARG A 70 6.39 9.94 10.64
CA ARG A 70 7.49 10.71 10.05
C ARG A 70 7.37 12.20 10.36
N ASN A 71 6.16 12.77 10.25
CA ASN A 71 5.93 14.18 10.54
C ASN A 71 6.11 14.51 12.03
N ARG A 72 5.62 13.64 12.92
CA ARG A 72 5.81 13.80 14.38
C ARG A 72 7.28 13.78 14.78
N ASN A 73 8.12 13.00 14.10
CA ASN A 73 9.56 12.90 14.39
C ASN A 73 10.39 14.07 13.83
N LYS A 74 9.80 14.94 13.00
CA LYS A 74 10.45 16.14 12.46
C LYS A 74 10.19 17.40 13.30
N ALA A 75 9.18 17.36 14.17
CA ALA A 75 8.83 18.41 15.13
C ALA A 75 9.58 18.19 16.46
#